data_AF-D9UN35-F1
#
_entry.id   AF-D9UN35-F1
#
_cell.length_a   1.000
_cell.length_b   1.000
_cell.length_c   1.000
_cell.angle_alpha   90.00
_cell.angle_beta   90.00
_cell.angle_gamma   90.00
#
_symmetry.space_group_name_H-M   'P 1'
#
loop_
_entity.id
_entity.type
_entity.pdbx_description
1 polymer ?
#
loop_
_entity_poly.entity_id
_entity_poly.type
_entity_poly.pdbx_seq_one_letter_code
_entity_poly.pdbx_strand_id
1 'polypeptide(L)'
;MSWSAHVTGAGRLVVSAENLRGYLAEHAAPAGCADLLIRDAHGRVLLVEPTYKDGWDLPGGMLEDEEPAHAAVREVREELGIDVFAGRLLIEDTVPRGRWGRSIVARIYAGHPPHEVRTEALRLDPGEIAAAEFVGEEEALRRVPEELAKRLAAAFVAERDGELAELHDGVPRTTPDERLAAQARGARLALAERLGERGLLSGERLREAFVATPVELLLPQVYAPRPGPRGHDGMLQLIDCQVPRELGEWLGLVHGEAPLVVRYGDERPCERPAGRVVPAHGPLGLAASPYLGLVLLQHLGAEAGATVLEYGAGTTTALLCALSGRVQAVEPDPLLAAGAHEGLTALGLRAGVTSCPPPDLHWDRVLVSRLAAGLPAGAPDRLSPGGVLVAALLAPGTAWPAVAVLRRPRDGGDCAGTLLPLPRTAVPGPRGTAPGLRLAAAHLLREGGGAAGLRALRETWEAAGGPDTYALRATAEGQLTVGEPGSALSWEVPPTTG
;
A
#
# COMPACT_ATOMS: atom_id res chain seq x y z
N MET A 1 -33.47 9.62 -34.03
CA MET A 1 -32.50 9.72 -35.15
C MET A 1 -32.41 8.37 -35.84
N SER A 2 -32.49 8.34 -37.16
CA SER A 2 -32.31 7.12 -37.95
C SER A 2 -30.82 6.95 -38.23
N TRP A 3 -30.21 5.87 -37.75
CA TRP A 3 -28.80 5.57 -38.00
C TRP A 3 -28.69 4.61 -39.19
N SER A 4 -28.05 5.05 -40.27
CA SER A 4 -27.61 4.15 -41.35
C SER A 4 -26.45 3.25 -40.89
N ALA A 5 -26.68 1.94 -40.97
CA ALA A 5 -25.68 0.91 -40.69
C ALA A 5 -25.70 -0.17 -41.77
N HIS A 6 -24.56 -0.79 -42.03
CA HIS A 6 -24.45 -1.94 -42.93
C HIS A 6 -23.75 -3.10 -42.22
N VAL A 7 -24.06 -4.33 -42.62
CA VAL A 7 -23.43 -5.54 -42.08
C VAL A 7 -22.34 -5.99 -43.03
N THR A 8 -21.12 -6.12 -42.52
CA THR A 8 -19.98 -6.65 -43.28
C THR A 8 -20.18 -8.14 -43.61
N GLY A 9 -19.46 -8.67 -44.61
CA GLY A 9 -19.50 -10.11 -44.94
C GLY A 9 -19.12 -11.06 -43.80
N ALA A 10 -18.48 -10.53 -42.74
CA ALA A 10 -18.15 -11.26 -41.51
C ALA A 10 -19.20 -11.07 -40.38
N GLY A 11 -20.36 -10.47 -40.68
CA GLY A 11 -21.46 -10.30 -39.71
C GLY A 11 -21.33 -9.13 -38.75
N ARG A 12 -20.35 -8.22 -38.91
CA ARG A 12 -20.20 -7.03 -38.04
C ARG A 12 -21.08 -5.88 -38.53
N LEU A 13 -21.87 -5.29 -37.63
CA LEU A 13 -22.63 -4.07 -37.87
C LEU A 13 -21.67 -2.87 -37.87
N VAL A 14 -21.65 -2.11 -38.96
CA VAL A 14 -20.82 -0.92 -39.14
C VAL A 14 -21.72 0.29 -39.36
N VAL A 15 -21.62 1.26 -38.45
CA VAL A 15 -22.34 2.54 -38.50
C VAL A 15 -21.64 3.49 -39.45
N SER A 16 -22.38 4.28 -40.23
CA SER A 16 -21.78 5.25 -41.16
C SER A 16 -21.02 6.36 -40.42
N ALA A 17 -19.91 6.83 -41.01
CA ALA A 17 -19.12 7.94 -40.46
C ALA A 17 -19.92 9.25 -40.35
N GLU A 18 -20.93 9.43 -41.21
CA GLU A 18 -21.81 10.60 -41.19
C GLU A 18 -22.72 10.63 -39.95
N ASN A 19 -23.27 9.47 -39.55
CA ASN A 19 -24.04 9.42 -38.30
C ASN A 19 -23.15 9.63 -37.08
N LEU A 20 -21.91 9.09 -37.10
CA LEU A 20 -20.96 9.32 -36.01
C LEU A 20 -20.59 10.81 -35.90
N ARG A 21 -20.38 11.51 -37.03
CA ARG A 21 -20.14 12.96 -37.04
C ARG A 21 -21.34 13.74 -36.47
N GLY A 22 -22.56 13.43 -36.91
CA GLY A 22 -23.77 14.08 -36.39
C GLY A 22 -23.94 13.87 -34.89
N TYR A 23 -23.72 12.64 -34.42
CA TYR A 23 -23.75 12.32 -33.00
C TYR A 23 -22.69 13.09 -32.20
N LEU A 24 -21.45 13.15 -32.66
CA LEU A 24 -20.39 13.88 -31.95
C LEU A 24 -20.65 15.39 -31.90
N ALA A 25 -21.25 15.98 -32.96
CA ALA A 25 -21.60 17.40 -33.01
C ALA A 25 -22.66 17.80 -31.96
N GLU A 26 -23.46 16.86 -31.47
CA GLU A 26 -24.46 17.10 -30.42
C GLU A 26 -23.87 17.06 -28.99
N HIS A 27 -22.63 16.59 -28.83
CA HIS A 27 -21.98 16.50 -27.53
C HIS A 27 -21.16 17.75 -27.25
N ALA A 28 -21.39 18.38 -26.10
CA ALA A 28 -20.60 19.53 -25.68
C ALA A 28 -19.16 19.09 -25.36
N ALA A 29 -18.19 19.58 -26.14
CA ALA A 29 -16.77 19.44 -25.80
C ALA A 29 -16.46 20.22 -24.50
N PRO A 30 -15.54 19.75 -23.63
CA PRO A 30 -14.99 20.62 -22.60
C PRO A 30 -14.36 21.86 -23.27
N ALA A 31 -14.36 23.00 -22.58
CA ALA A 31 -13.51 24.09 -23.05
C ALA A 31 -12.04 23.67 -22.90
N GLY A 32 -11.18 24.12 -23.78
CA GLY A 32 -9.75 23.80 -23.73
C GLY A 32 -8.91 25.06 -23.81
N CYS A 33 -7.73 25.05 -23.20
CA CYS A 33 -6.66 25.98 -23.49
C CYS A 33 -5.32 25.26 -23.58
N ALA A 34 -4.37 25.84 -24.30
CA ALA A 34 -3.04 25.30 -24.42
C ALA A 34 -1.98 26.41 -24.48
N ASP A 35 -0.92 26.21 -23.69
CA ASP A 35 0.17 27.17 -23.52
C ASP A 35 1.53 26.53 -23.79
N LEU A 36 2.54 27.36 -24.07
CA LEU A 36 3.91 26.92 -24.29
C LEU A 36 4.85 27.37 -23.17
N LEU A 37 5.59 26.41 -22.60
CA LEU A 37 6.75 26.69 -21.77
C LEU A 37 7.98 26.92 -22.68
N ILE A 38 8.28 28.18 -22.98
CA ILE A 38 9.44 28.56 -23.81
C ILE A 38 10.57 29.03 -22.92
N ARG A 39 11.79 28.53 -23.19
CA ARG A 39 13.01 28.93 -22.46
C ARG A 39 14.04 29.61 -23.35
N ASP A 40 14.82 30.51 -22.77
CA ASP A 40 16.02 31.05 -23.39
C ASP A 40 17.26 30.16 -23.15
N ALA A 41 18.41 30.56 -23.70
CA ALA A 41 19.67 29.84 -23.53
C ALA A 41 20.17 29.75 -22.07
N HIS A 42 19.61 30.56 -21.17
CA HIS A 42 19.95 30.60 -19.74
C HIS A 42 18.91 29.85 -18.88
N GLY A 43 17.92 29.20 -19.51
CA GLY A 43 16.86 28.47 -18.83
C GLY A 43 15.77 29.38 -18.22
N ARG A 44 15.75 30.68 -18.53
CA ARG A 44 14.68 31.60 -18.11
C ARG A 44 13.43 31.35 -18.93
N VAL A 45 12.27 31.57 -18.34
CA VAL A 45 10.95 31.28 -18.90
C VAL A 45 10.35 32.55 -19.51
N LEU A 46 9.80 32.44 -20.71
CA LEU A 46 9.06 33.53 -21.35
C LEU A 46 7.67 33.66 -20.70
N LEU A 47 7.39 34.84 -20.15
CA LEU A 47 6.04 35.23 -19.73
C LEU A 47 5.54 36.41 -20.57
N VAL A 48 4.22 36.53 -20.67
CA VAL A 48 3.52 37.63 -21.34
C VAL A 48 2.58 38.34 -20.37
N GLU A 49 2.36 39.64 -20.56
CA GLU A 49 1.42 40.44 -19.79
C GLU A 49 0.19 40.75 -20.65
N PRO A 50 -0.93 40.02 -20.47
CA PRO A 50 -2.16 40.26 -21.23
C PRO A 50 -2.82 41.60 -20.85
N THR A 51 -3.44 42.26 -21.82
CA THR A 51 -4.11 43.57 -21.63
C THR A 51 -5.49 43.46 -20.97
N TYR A 52 -6.11 42.28 -20.97
CA TYR A 52 -7.50 42.06 -20.60
C TYR A 52 -7.70 41.50 -19.18
N LYS A 53 -6.62 41.13 -18.48
CA LYS A 53 -6.66 40.62 -17.10
C LYS A 53 -5.40 41.03 -16.35
N ASP A 54 -5.50 41.07 -15.02
CA ASP A 54 -4.35 41.33 -14.17
C ASP A 54 -3.47 40.07 -14.06
N GLY A 55 -2.14 40.27 -14.05
CA GLY A 55 -1.13 39.23 -13.84
C GLY A 55 -0.50 38.72 -15.13
N TRP A 56 0.70 38.15 -15.00
CA TRP A 56 1.44 37.57 -16.12
C TRP A 56 0.93 36.16 -16.47
N ASP A 57 1.16 35.73 -17.71
CA ASP A 57 0.76 34.44 -18.24
C ASP A 57 1.87 33.75 -19.04
N LEU A 58 1.66 32.48 -19.39
CA LEU A 58 2.39 31.81 -20.46
C LEU A 58 1.82 32.22 -21.83
N PRO A 59 2.64 32.23 -22.89
CA PRO A 59 2.14 32.45 -24.24
C PRO A 59 1.28 31.25 -24.68
N GLY A 60 0.07 31.52 -25.13
CA GLY A 60 -0.96 30.50 -25.30
C GLY A 60 -2.37 31.04 -25.19
N GLY A 61 -3.36 30.16 -25.40
CA GLY A 61 -4.74 30.61 -25.48
C GLY A 61 -5.77 29.50 -25.57
N MET A 62 -7.00 29.90 -25.85
CA MET A 62 -8.15 29.01 -25.89
C MET A 62 -8.14 28.16 -27.16
N LEU A 63 -8.59 26.92 -27.04
CA LEU A 63 -8.80 26.04 -28.19
C LEU A 63 -10.02 26.49 -28.98
N GLU A 64 -9.87 26.50 -30.31
CA GLU A 64 -10.97 26.49 -31.26
C GLU A 64 -11.29 25.04 -31.71
N ASP A 65 -11.71 24.85 -32.95
CA ASP A 65 -11.95 23.52 -33.55
C ASP A 65 -10.65 22.91 -34.11
N GLU A 66 -9.60 22.89 -33.27
CA GLU A 66 -8.24 22.49 -33.65
C GLU A 66 -7.58 21.59 -32.58
N GLU A 67 -6.41 21.02 -32.92
CA GLU A 67 -5.63 20.24 -31.94
C GLU A 67 -4.97 21.16 -30.91
N PRO A 68 -4.86 20.76 -29.63
CA PRO A 68 -4.39 21.64 -28.55
C PRO A 68 -2.97 22.18 -28.79
N ALA A 69 -2.06 21.35 -29.30
CA ALA A 69 -0.71 21.79 -29.63
C ALA A 69 -0.70 22.83 -30.76
N HIS A 70 -1.62 22.71 -31.73
CA HIS A 70 -1.77 23.70 -32.80
C HIS A 70 -2.34 25.01 -32.27
N ALA A 71 -3.30 24.98 -31.33
CA ALA A 71 -3.80 26.18 -30.68
C ALA A 71 -2.66 26.97 -30.02
N ALA A 72 -1.84 26.31 -29.19
CA ALA A 72 -0.71 26.98 -28.53
C ALA A 72 0.29 27.59 -29.54
N VAL A 73 0.59 26.89 -30.63
CA VAL A 73 1.49 27.39 -31.70
C VAL A 73 0.86 28.57 -32.46
N ARG A 74 -0.45 28.51 -32.74
CA ARG A 74 -1.19 29.59 -33.40
C ARG A 74 -1.15 30.86 -32.55
N GLU A 75 -1.51 30.73 -31.28
CA GLU A 75 -1.55 31.84 -30.31
C GLU A 75 -0.17 32.51 -30.20
N VAL A 76 0.91 31.74 -29.99
CA VAL A 76 2.27 32.32 -29.91
C VAL A 76 2.65 33.07 -31.19
N ARG A 77 2.23 32.58 -32.36
CA ARG A 77 2.50 33.26 -33.63
C ARG A 77 1.72 34.57 -33.75
N GLU A 78 0.48 34.59 -33.29
CA GLU A 78 -0.42 35.74 -33.34
C GLU A 78 -0.01 36.81 -32.31
N GLU A 79 0.21 36.39 -31.07
CA GLU A 79 0.53 37.27 -29.94
C GLU A 79 1.97 37.83 -30.00
N LEU A 80 2.94 37.04 -30.46
CA LEU A 80 4.37 37.35 -30.34
C LEU A 80 5.12 37.43 -31.68
N GLY A 81 4.50 37.01 -32.78
CA GLY A 81 5.08 37.06 -34.12
C GLY A 81 6.27 36.12 -34.35
N ILE A 82 6.37 35.03 -33.58
CA ILE A 82 7.46 34.04 -33.68
C ILE A 82 6.94 32.66 -34.06
N ASP A 83 7.78 31.89 -34.76
CA ASP A 83 7.53 30.47 -35.02
C ASP A 83 8.05 29.63 -33.84
N VAL A 84 7.28 28.62 -33.44
CA VAL A 84 7.61 27.72 -32.33
C VAL A 84 7.06 26.32 -32.61
N PHE A 85 7.80 25.30 -32.19
CA PHE A 85 7.32 23.92 -32.17
C PHE A 85 6.82 23.55 -30.79
N ALA A 86 5.59 23.02 -30.70
CA ALA A 86 5.12 22.34 -29.50
C ALA A 86 5.79 20.97 -29.42
N GLY A 87 6.58 20.76 -28.37
CA GLY A 87 7.26 19.51 -28.05
C GLY A 87 6.39 18.60 -27.19
N ARG A 88 7.01 17.96 -26.18
CA ARG A 88 6.30 17.06 -25.26
C ARG A 88 5.27 17.82 -24.43
N LEU A 89 4.11 17.20 -24.21
CA LEU A 89 3.12 17.66 -23.23
C LEU A 89 3.70 17.52 -21.81
N LEU A 90 3.75 18.62 -21.07
CA LEU A 90 4.26 18.68 -19.71
C LEU A 90 3.14 18.55 -18.68
N ILE A 91 1.99 19.18 -18.96
CA ILE A 91 0.83 19.21 -18.05
C ILE A 91 -0.46 18.96 -18.79
N GLU A 92 -1.35 18.19 -18.18
CA GLU A 92 -2.78 18.22 -18.45
C GLU A 92 -3.54 18.47 -17.14
N ASP A 93 -4.23 19.61 -17.02
CA ASP A 93 -5.04 19.99 -15.86
C ASP A 93 -6.52 20.00 -16.21
N THR A 94 -7.33 19.31 -15.41
CA THR A 94 -8.80 19.40 -15.51
C THR A 94 -9.34 20.33 -14.42
N VAL A 95 -9.91 21.46 -14.85
CA VAL A 95 -10.64 22.40 -13.97
C VAL A 95 -12.11 22.00 -13.93
N PRO A 96 -12.69 21.74 -12.74
CA PRO A 96 -14.07 21.29 -12.62
C PRO A 96 -15.08 22.39 -12.97
N ARG A 97 -16.27 21.97 -13.43
CA ARG A 97 -17.37 22.87 -13.82
C ARG A 97 -17.74 23.90 -12.76
N GLY A 98 -17.62 23.56 -11.47
CA GLY A 98 -18.06 24.40 -10.36
C GLY A 98 -17.41 25.78 -10.32
N ARG A 99 -16.25 25.97 -10.97
CA ARG A 99 -15.52 27.24 -10.99
C ARG A 99 -16.06 28.23 -12.01
N TRP A 100 -16.30 27.77 -13.25
CA TRP A 100 -16.61 28.65 -14.39
C TRP A 100 -17.94 28.31 -15.10
N GLY A 101 -18.74 27.41 -14.52
CA GLY A 101 -19.98 26.93 -15.15
C GLY A 101 -19.76 25.93 -16.29
N ARG A 102 -18.49 25.66 -16.67
CA ARG A 102 -18.03 24.66 -17.65
C ARG A 102 -16.69 24.07 -17.19
N SER A 103 -16.42 22.81 -17.51
CA SER A 103 -15.10 22.22 -17.29
C SER A 103 -14.10 22.72 -18.33
N ILE A 104 -12.86 22.94 -17.90
CA ILE A 104 -11.75 23.37 -18.78
C ILE A 104 -10.63 22.34 -18.70
N VAL A 105 -10.09 21.95 -19.85
CA VAL A 105 -8.85 21.15 -19.95
C VAL A 105 -7.72 22.10 -20.36
N ALA A 106 -6.77 22.34 -19.46
CA ALA A 106 -5.61 23.19 -19.71
C ALA A 106 -4.39 22.31 -19.98
N ARG A 107 -3.61 22.64 -21.02
CA ARG A 107 -2.40 21.89 -21.39
C ARG A 107 -1.20 22.81 -21.51
N ILE A 108 -0.04 22.36 -21.02
CA ILE A 108 1.23 23.08 -21.22
C ILE A 108 2.19 22.17 -21.96
N TYR A 109 2.72 22.64 -23.09
CA TYR A 109 3.73 21.93 -23.88
C TYR A 109 5.10 22.56 -23.72
N ALA A 110 6.17 21.77 -23.84
CA ALA A 110 7.52 22.31 -23.99
C ALA A 110 7.62 23.05 -25.34
N GLY A 111 7.91 24.35 -25.32
CA GLY A 111 8.02 25.17 -26.53
C GLY A 111 9.45 25.22 -27.05
N HIS A 112 9.63 24.96 -28.34
CA HIS A 112 10.95 24.92 -28.99
C HIS A 112 10.99 25.84 -30.21
N PRO A 113 11.41 27.10 -30.06
CA PRO A 113 11.67 27.97 -31.19
C PRO A 113 12.84 27.44 -32.06
N PRO A 114 12.83 27.65 -33.39
CA PRO A 114 13.91 27.21 -34.26
C PRO A 114 15.24 27.97 -34.03
N HIS A 115 15.15 29.15 -33.41
CA HIS A 115 16.28 30.03 -33.10
C HIS A 115 16.10 30.66 -31.72
N GLU A 116 17.20 31.16 -31.12
CA GLU A 116 17.14 31.89 -29.86
C GLU A 116 16.20 33.09 -29.97
N VAL A 117 15.19 33.15 -29.10
CA VAL A 117 14.23 34.24 -29.04
C VAL A 117 14.75 35.33 -28.13
N ARG A 118 14.80 36.56 -28.64
CA ARG A 118 15.11 37.76 -27.87
C ARG A 118 13.86 38.61 -27.74
N THR A 119 13.59 39.11 -26.55
CA THR A 119 12.41 39.94 -26.24
C THR A 119 12.29 41.16 -27.15
N GLU A 120 13.41 41.75 -27.56
CA GLU A 120 13.45 42.92 -28.45
C GLU A 120 13.04 42.60 -29.90
N ALA A 121 13.01 41.32 -30.27
CA ALA A 121 12.62 40.86 -31.60
C ALA A 121 11.15 40.44 -31.68
N LEU A 122 10.43 40.39 -30.56
CA LEU A 122 9.02 40.04 -30.49
C LEU A 122 8.16 41.13 -31.12
N ARG A 123 7.10 40.72 -31.81
CA ARG A 123 6.06 41.62 -32.34
C ARG A 123 4.80 41.37 -31.54
N LEU A 124 4.64 42.14 -30.48
CA LEU A 124 3.48 42.01 -29.58
C LEU A 124 2.22 42.53 -30.27
N ASP A 125 1.13 41.79 -30.20
CA ASP A 125 -0.19 42.34 -30.54
C ASP A 125 -0.61 43.35 -29.45
N PRO A 126 -0.67 44.66 -29.74
CA PRO A 126 -0.98 45.67 -28.74
C PRO A 126 -2.43 45.60 -28.23
N GLY A 127 -3.32 44.87 -28.93
CA GLY A 127 -4.68 44.59 -28.47
C GLY A 127 -4.72 43.57 -27.34
N GLU A 128 -3.75 42.67 -27.27
CA GLU A 128 -3.80 41.48 -26.41
C GLU A 128 -2.64 41.39 -25.43
N ILE A 129 -1.42 41.81 -25.81
CA ILE A 129 -0.20 41.69 -25.01
C ILE A 129 0.46 43.06 -24.81
N ALA A 130 0.60 43.47 -23.56
CA ALA A 130 1.25 44.71 -23.15
C ALA A 130 2.77 44.58 -23.07
N ALA A 131 3.28 43.43 -22.62
CA ALA A 131 4.70 43.17 -22.43
C ALA A 131 5.04 41.67 -22.53
N ALA A 132 6.32 41.36 -22.78
CA ALA A 132 6.85 40.01 -22.76
C ALA A 132 8.27 40.00 -22.16
N GLU A 133 8.57 39.08 -21.25
CA GLU A 133 9.83 39.04 -20.51
C GLU A 133 10.33 37.61 -20.25
N PHE A 134 11.64 37.41 -20.34
CA PHE A 134 12.30 36.19 -19.86
C PHE A 134 12.73 36.33 -18.40
N VAL A 135 12.12 35.54 -17.52
CA VAL A 135 12.35 35.58 -16.07
C VAL A 135 12.82 34.23 -15.52
N GLY A 136 13.54 34.24 -14.39
CA GLY A 136 13.89 33.01 -13.69
C GLY A 136 12.66 32.30 -13.13
N GLU A 137 12.73 30.98 -12.92
CA GLU A 137 11.59 30.16 -12.47
C GLU A 137 10.92 30.68 -11.19
N GLU A 138 11.72 31.05 -10.17
CA GLU A 138 11.17 31.58 -8.92
C GLU A 138 10.40 32.90 -9.12
N GLU A 139 10.88 33.75 -10.03
CA GLU A 139 10.21 34.99 -10.36
C GLU A 139 8.96 34.74 -11.19
N ALA A 140 9.01 33.77 -12.12
CA ALA A 140 7.87 33.38 -12.91
C ALA A 140 6.70 32.94 -12.03
N LEU A 141 6.97 32.07 -11.04
CA LEU A 141 5.97 31.60 -10.07
C LEU A 141 5.38 32.71 -9.21
N ARG A 142 6.10 33.83 -9.00
CA ARG A 142 5.62 34.99 -8.23
C ARG A 142 4.77 35.96 -9.05
N ARG A 143 5.01 36.05 -10.36
CA ARG A 143 4.33 37.03 -11.25
C ARG A 143 3.01 36.55 -11.81
N VAL A 144 2.87 35.24 -12.00
CA VAL A 144 1.64 34.65 -12.53
C VAL A 144 0.58 34.48 -11.44
N PRO A 145 -0.73 34.48 -11.77
CA PRO A 145 -1.79 34.14 -10.83
C PRO A 145 -1.58 32.77 -10.17
N GLU A 146 -2.08 32.61 -8.94
CA GLU A 146 -1.87 31.40 -8.12
C GLU A 146 -2.16 30.08 -8.88
N GLU A 147 -3.25 30.06 -9.64
CA GLU A 147 -3.66 28.85 -10.37
C GLU A 147 -2.68 28.49 -11.49
N LEU A 148 -2.12 29.48 -12.17
CA LEU A 148 -1.08 29.26 -13.17
C LEU A 148 0.25 28.92 -12.51
N ALA A 149 0.58 29.52 -11.37
CA ALA A 149 1.79 29.20 -10.60
C ALA A 149 1.83 27.71 -10.24
N LYS A 150 0.69 27.13 -9.85
CA LYS A 150 0.56 25.69 -9.57
C LYS A 150 0.90 24.83 -10.79
N ARG A 151 0.34 25.16 -11.96
CA ARG A 151 0.61 24.44 -13.22
C ARG A 151 2.06 24.58 -13.66
N LEU A 152 2.58 25.81 -13.58
CA LEU A 152 3.94 26.15 -13.99
C LEU A 152 4.98 25.45 -13.12
N ALA A 153 4.75 25.39 -11.80
CA ALA A 153 5.61 24.64 -10.88
C ALA A 153 5.65 23.15 -11.23
N ALA A 154 4.50 22.55 -11.56
CA ALA A 154 4.43 21.16 -12.00
C ALA A 154 5.09 20.95 -13.37
N ALA A 155 4.93 21.90 -14.31
CA ALA A 155 5.56 21.85 -15.63
C ALA A 155 7.10 21.86 -15.54
N PHE A 156 7.68 22.66 -14.63
CA PHE A 156 9.14 22.66 -14.40
C PHE A 156 9.67 21.32 -13.93
N VAL A 157 8.92 20.62 -13.08
CA VAL A 157 9.30 19.27 -12.61
C VAL A 157 9.16 18.26 -13.75
N ALA A 158 8.00 18.24 -14.42
CA ALA A 158 7.72 17.35 -15.55
C ALA A 158 8.74 17.50 -16.70
N GLU A 159 9.18 18.72 -16.99
CA GLU A 159 10.20 19.00 -18.01
C GLU A 159 11.55 18.37 -17.66
N ARG A 160 12.01 18.49 -16.39
CA ARG A 160 13.28 17.92 -15.92
C ARG A 160 13.25 16.40 -15.83
N ASP A 161 12.14 15.85 -15.34
CA ASP A 161 12.01 14.42 -15.07
C ASP A 161 11.65 13.62 -16.33
N GLY A 162 11.16 14.30 -17.38
CA GLY A 162 10.79 13.66 -18.63
C GLY A 162 9.37 13.06 -18.62
N GLU A 163 8.57 13.39 -17.62
CA GLU A 163 7.24 12.83 -17.39
C GLU A 163 6.11 13.81 -17.73
N LEU A 164 4.87 13.33 -17.72
CA LEU A 164 3.65 14.13 -17.81
C LEU A 164 3.08 14.31 -16.40
N ALA A 165 2.79 15.54 -16.00
CA ALA A 165 2.04 15.78 -14.78
C ALA A 165 0.54 15.99 -15.09
N GLU A 166 -0.26 15.01 -14.70
CA GLU A 166 -1.72 15.16 -14.66
C GLU A 166 -2.11 15.98 -13.43
N LEU A 167 -2.97 16.98 -13.59
CA LEU A 167 -3.46 17.83 -12.50
C LEU A 167 -4.99 17.84 -12.44
N HIS A 168 -5.51 18.14 -11.26
CA HIS A 168 -6.92 18.45 -11.05
C HIS A 168 -7.06 19.75 -10.26
N ASP A 169 -7.57 20.80 -10.90
CA ASP A 169 -7.64 22.17 -10.37
C ASP A 169 -6.28 22.67 -9.88
N GLY A 170 -5.24 22.47 -10.69
CA GLY A 170 -3.85 22.86 -10.39
C GLY A 170 -3.14 21.98 -9.35
N VAL A 171 -3.81 20.99 -8.76
CA VAL A 171 -3.18 20.05 -7.83
C VAL A 171 -2.69 18.82 -8.61
N PRO A 172 -1.40 18.45 -8.52
CA PRO A 172 -0.93 17.21 -9.14
C PRO A 172 -1.77 16.02 -8.71
N ARG A 173 -2.32 15.33 -9.71
CA ARG A 173 -2.67 13.92 -9.60
C ARG A 173 -1.36 13.15 -9.61
N THR A 174 -0.60 13.25 -8.53
CA THR A 174 0.26 12.11 -8.18
C THR A 174 -0.71 10.97 -7.98
N THR A 175 -0.65 9.92 -8.80
CA THR A 175 -1.28 8.67 -8.40
C THR A 175 -0.73 8.37 -7.00
N PRO A 176 -1.57 8.21 -5.97
CA PRO A 176 -1.12 7.86 -4.62
C PRO A 176 -0.12 6.71 -4.63
N ASP A 177 -0.17 5.85 -5.65
CA ASP A 177 0.61 4.64 -5.84
C ASP A 177 2.13 4.82 -6.04
N GLU A 178 2.66 5.84 -6.73
CA GLU A 178 4.10 5.86 -7.05
C GLU A 178 4.98 6.35 -5.89
N ARG A 179 4.58 7.45 -5.24
CA ARG A 179 5.27 7.94 -4.04
C ARG A 179 5.09 6.97 -2.87
N LEU A 180 3.89 6.41 -2.71
CA LEU A 180 3.64 5.31 -1.78
C LEU A 180 4.56 4.14 -2.10
N ALA A 181 4.61 3.65 -3.35
CA ALA A 181 5.42 2.51 -3.74
C ALA A 181 6.92 2.74 -3.49
N ALA A 182 7.46 3.93 -3.77
CA ALA A 182 8.85 4.25 -3.51
C ALA A 182 9.18 4.25 -2.01
N GLN A 183 8.36 4.92 -1.18
CA GLN A 183 8.58 4.96 0.27
C GLN A 183 8.34 3.59 0.94
N ALA A 184 7.32 2.87 0.48
CA ALA A 184 7.00 1.51 0.88
C ALA A 184 8.16 0.55 0.57
N ARG A 185 8.69 0.59 -0.67
CA ARG A 185 9.89 -0.16 -1.04
C ARG A 185 11.11 0.18 -0.18
N GLY A 186 11.33 1.46 0.10
CA GLY A 186 12.39 1.90 1.03
C GLY A 186 12.20 1.32 2.44
N ALA A 187 10.98 1.31 2.96
CA ALA A 187 10.66 0.72 4.25
C ALA A 187 10.86 -0.81 4.29
N ARG A 188 10.53 -1.52 3.20
CA ARG A 188 10.83 -2.95 3.05
C ARG A 188 12.33 -3.22 3.09
N LEU A 189 13.11 -2.48 2.30
CA LEU A 189 14.58 -2.61 2.30
C LEU A 189 15.16 -2.39 3.71
N ALA A 190 14.74 -1.32 4.38
CA ALA A 190 15.17 -1.01 5.73
C ALA A 190 14.77 -2.10 6.75
N LEU A 191 13.57 -2.68 6.64
CA LEU A 191 13.15 -3.79 7.50
C LEU A 191 14.00 -5.05 7.24
N ALA A 192 14.25 -5.38 5.97
CA ALA A 192 15.06 -6.52 5.59
C ALA A 192 16.51 -6.39 6.11
N GLU A 193 17.10 -5.19 6.02
CA GLU A 193 18.43 -4.88 6.58
C GLU A 193 18.44 -5.05 8.09
N ARG A 194 17.52 -4.40 8.83
CA ARG A 194 17.43 -4.53 10.30
C ARG A 194 17.29 -5.98 10.76
N LEU A 195 16.51 -6.79 10.05
CA LEU A 195 16.35 -8.20 10.36
C LEU A 195 17.61 -9.02 10.05
N GLY A 196 18.30 -8.70 8.96
CA GLY A 196 19.57 -9.32 8.59
C GLY A 196 20.67 -9.06 9.62
N GLU A 197 20.81 -7.81 10.07
CA GLU A 197 21.78 -7.42 11.12
C GLU A 197 21.54 -8.16 12.44
N ARG A 198 20.28 -8.52 12.73
CA ARG A 198 19.88 -9.27 13.94
C ARG A 198 19.96 -10.78 13.77
N GLY A 199 20.35 -11.29 12.60
CA GLY A 199 20.33 -12.73 12.29
C GLY A 199 18.92 -13.33 12.22
N LEU A 200 17.89 -12.49 12.16
CA LEU A 200 16.47 -12.90 12.10
C LEU A 200 15.97 -13.07 10.66
N LEU A 201 16.77 -12.67 9.66
CA LEU A 201 16.54 -12.91 8.24
C LEU A 201 17.86 -13.31 7.55
N SER A 202 18.07 -14.61 7.33
CA SER A 202 19.30 -15.20 6.77
C SER A 202 19.13 -15.79 5.36
N GLY A 203 17.90 -16.10 4.93
CA GLY A 203 17.64 -16.67 3.61
C GLY A 203 17.60 -15.62 2.50
N GLU A 204 18.54 -15.70 1.55
CA GLU A 204 18.64 -14.79 0.39
C GLU A 204 17.33 -14.76 -0.42
N ARG A 205 16.78 -15.93 -0.74
CA ARG A 205 15.51 -16.05 -1.49
C ARG A 205 14.32 -15.42 -0.77
N LEU A 206 14.25 -15.55 0.56
CA LEU A 206 13.19 -14.93 1.37
C LEU A 206 13.33 -13.41 1.39
N ARG A 207 14.58 -12.92 1.51
CA ARG A 207 14.89 -11.50 1.43
C ARG A 207 14.50 -10.90 0.07
N GLU A 208 14.88 -11.56 -1.02
CA GLU A 208 14.53 -11.14 -2.38
C GLU A 208 13.01 -11.11 -2.59
N ALA A 209 12.31 -12.18 -2.20
CA ALA A 209 10.86 -12.27 -2.31
C ALA A 209 10.18 -11.13 -1.53
N PHE A 210 10.66 -10.80 -0.34
CA PHE A 210 10.11 -9.70 0.46
C PHE A 210 10.37 -8.33 -0.14
N VAL A 211 11.59 -8.04 -0.60
CA VAL A 211 11.91 -6.74 -1.21
C VAL A 211 11.10 -6.51 -2.48
N ALA A 212 10.93 -7.56 -3.30
CA ALA A 212 10.20 -7.50 -4.56
C ALA A 212 8.67 -7.43 -4.39
N THR A 213 8.11 -8.01 -3.32
CA THR A 213 6.67 -8.12 -3.13
C THR A 213 6.13 -6.98 -2.25
N PRO A 214 5.23 -6.11 -2.74
CA PRO A 214 4.68 -5.00 -1.97
C PRO A 214 3.57 -5.45 -1.01
N VAL A 215 3.93 -6.29 -0.05
CA VAL A 215 3.02 -6.94 0.91
C VAL A 215 2.23 -5.97 1.78
N GLU A 216 2.76 -4.78 2.05
CA GLU A 216 2.10 -3.73 2.82
C GLU A 216 0.85 -3.18 2.12
N LEU A 217 0.72 -3.33 0.80
CA LEU A 217 -0.47 -2.89 0.07
C LEU A 217 -1.70 -3.75 0.38
N LEU A 218 -1.52 -4.93 1.00
CA LEU A 218 -2.64 -5.70 1.57
C LEU A 218 -3.16 -5.09 2.88
N LEU A 219 -2.51 -4.05 3.40
CA LEU A 219 -2.83 -3.39 4.67
C LEU A 219 -2.99 -1.87 4.50
N PRO A 220 -3.83 -1.38 3.56
CA PRO A 220 -3.91 0.05 3.26
C PRO A 220 -4.41 0.88 4.45
N GLN A 221 -5.07 0.24 5.42
CA GLN A 221 -5.57 0.87 6.63
C GLN A 221 -5.29 0.00 7.86
N VAL A 222 -4.68 0.60 8.89
CA VAL A 222 -4.37 -0.06 10.16
C VAL A 222 -4.73 0.83 11.34
N TYR A 223 -5.07 0.26 12.49
CA TYR A 223 -5.33 1.03 13.70
C TYR A 223 -4.06 1.24 14.52
N ALA A 224 -3.77 2.50 14.83
CA ALA A 224 -2.76 2.92 15.77
C ALA A 224 -3.35 3.11 17.17
N PRO A 225 -2.72 2.58 18.23
CA PRO A 225 -3.11 2.86 19.60
C PRO A 225 -2.98 4.36 19.92
N ARG A 226 -3.98 4.89 20.63
CA ARG A 226 -4.02 6.25 21.14
C ARG A 226 -4.34 6.26 22.64
N PRO A 227 -3.75 7.20 23.41
CA PRO A 227 -4.15 7.41 24.79
C PRO A 227 -5.64 7.75 24.85
N GLY A 228 -6.37 7.03 25.70
CA GLY A 228 -7.74 7.34 26.07
C GLY A 228 -7.80 8.39 27.19
N PRO A 229 -9.03 8.80 27.58
CA PRO A 229 -9.23 9.68 28.72
C PRO A 229 -8.52 9.10 29.97
N ARG A 230 -7.70 9.92 30.63
CA ARG A 230 -6.87 9.57 31.81
C ARG A 230 -5.61 8.72 31.53
N GLY A 231 -5.16 8.59 30.28
CA GLY A 231 -3.82 8.08 29.96
C GLY A 231 -3.69 6.56 29.86
N HIS A 232 -4.80 5.82 29.81
CA HIS A 232 -4.79 4.39 29.48
C HIS A 232 -4.79 4.18 27.95
N ASP A 233 -4.23 3.07 27.44
CA ASP A 233 -4.25 2.68 26.01
C ASP A 233 -5.67 2.26 25.56
N GLY A 234 -6.63 3.19 25.64
CA GLY A 234 -8.06 2.91 25.54
C GLY A 234 -8.69 3.22 24.18
N MET A 235 -7.95 3.85 23.25
CA MET A 235 -8.48 4.25 21.95
C MET A 235 -7.58 3.74 20.81
N LEU A 236 -8.17 3.60 19.63
CA LEU A 236 -7.54 3.19 18.39
C LEU A 236 -7.91 4.22 17.32
N GLN A 237 -6.92 4.79 16.64
CA GLN A 237 -7.12 5.66 15.48
C GLN A 237 -6.81 4.90 14.19
N LEU A 238 -7.70 4.94 13.22
CA LEU A 238 -7.47 4.40 11.89
C LEU A 238 -6.47 5.30 11.14
N ILE A 239 -5.39 4.70 10.66
CA ILE A 239 -4.33 5.32 9.86
C ILE A 239 -4.43 4.76 8.43
N ASP A 240 -4.43 5.64 7.44
CA ASP A 240 -4.62 5.30 6.03
C ASP A 240 -3.39 5.66 5.18
N CYS A 241 -2.90 4.71 4.37
CA CYS A 241 -1.75 4.91 3.51
C CYS A 241 -2.00 5.93 2.38
N GLN A 242 -3.25 6.17 2.02
CA GLN A 242 -3.64 7.14 0.99
C GLN A 242 -3.61 8.58 1.51
N VAL A 243 -3.49 8.79 2.83
CA VAL A 243 -3.43 10.12 3.42
C VAL A 243 -1.96 10.54 3.57
N PRO A 244 -1.46 11.55 2.82
CA PRO A 244 -0.02 11.86 2.76
C PRO A 244 0.63 12.19 4.12
N ARG A 245 -0.12 12.86 5.01
CA ARG A 245 0.35 13.19 6.37
C ARG A 245 0.43 11.98 7.31
N GLU A 246 -0.27 10.91 7.00
CA GLU A 246 -0.34 9.67 7.80
C GLU A 246 0.65 8.60 7.30
N LEU A 247 1.12 8.73 6.06
CA LEU A 247 1.99 7.76 5.39
C LEU A 247 3.23 7.35 6.21
N GLY A 248 3.92 8.31 6.83
CA GLY A 248 5.07 8.01 7.67
C GLY A 248 4.74 7.17 8.91
N GLU A 249 3.60 7.46 9.56
CA GLU A 249 3.11 6.67 10.69
C GLU A 249 2.65 5.29 10.24
N TRP A 250 1.91 5.22 9.13
CA TRP A 250 1.45 3.97 8.52
C TRP A 250 2.63 3.04 8.20
N LEU A 251 3.68 3.55 7.53
CA LEU A 251 4.89 2.78 7.22
C LEU A 251 5.57 2.24 8.47
N GLY A 252 5.65 3.07 9.52
CA GLY A 252 6.24 2.68 10.81
C GLY A 252 5.43 1.62 11.55
N LEU A 253 4.10 1.64 11.42
CA LEU A 253 3.22 0.61 11.98
C LEU A 253 3.33 -0.68 11.19
N VAL A 254 3.10 -0.63 9.87
CA VAL A 254 3.05 -1.82 9.03
C VAL A 254 4.38 -2.57 9.06
N HIS A 255 5.52 -1.88 8.97
CA HIS A 255 6.86 -2.50 9.05
C HIS A 255 7.38 -2.66 10.48
N GLY A 256 6.52 -2.50 11.48
CA GLY A 256 6.82 -2.68 12.88
C GLY A 256 6.79 -4.14 13.33
N GLU A 257 7.22 -4.38 14.57
CA GLU A 257 7.34 -5.74 15.13
C GLU A 257 6.03 -6.28 15.72
N ALA A 258 5.06 -5.40 15.95
CA ALA A 258 3.79 -5.77 16.58
C ALA A 258 2.80 -6.31 15.54
N PRO A 259 1.90 -7.25 15.93
CA PRO A 259 0.69 -7.54 15.20
C PRO A 259 -0.13 -6.27 14.98
N LEU A 260 -0.88 -6.24 13.88
CA LEU A 260 -1.63 -5.07 13.45
C LEU A 260 -3.11 -5.28 13.71
N VAL A 261 -3.76 -4.27 14.29
CA VAL A 261 -5.21 -4.23 14.37
C VAL A 261 -5.73 -3.68 13.05
N VAL A 262 -6.42 -4.50 12.27
CA VAL A 262 -6.86 -4.18 10.90
C VAL A 262 -8.38 -4.05 10.79
N ARG A 263 -9.12 -4.48 11.81
CA ARG A 263 -10.58 -4.39 11.87
C ARG A 263 -11.06 -4.10 13.29
N TYR A 264 -12.15 -3.35 13.39
CA TYR A 264 -12.91 -3.10 14.61
C TYR A 264 -14.40 -3.33 14.34
N GLY A 265 -15.06 -4.18 15.14
CA GLY A 265 -16.46 -4.56 14.92
C GLY A 265 -16.70 -5.09 13.50
N ASP A 266 -17.92 -5.00 12.97
CA ASP A 266 -18.26 -5.57 11.66
C ASP A 266 -17.87 -4.70 10.46
N GLU A 267 -16.86 -3.84 10.64
CA GLU A 267 -16.41 -2.91 9.61
C GLU A 267 -15.61 -3.62 8.51
N ARG A 268 -15.88 -3.26 7.26
CA ARG A 268 -15.06 -3.72 6.12
C ARG A 268 -13.71 -3.00 6.13
N PRO A 269 -12.60 -3.75 6.00
CA PRO A 269 -11.32 -3.15 5.69
C PRO A 269 -11.40 -2.24 4.45
N CYS A 270 -10.58 -1.19 4.40
CA CYS A 270 -10.42 -0.29 3.23
C CYS A 270 -11.61 0.65 2.90
N GLU A 271 -12.79 0.47 3.49
CA GLU A 271 -13.99 1.31 3.23
C GLU A 271 -14.21 2.41 4.29
N ARG A 272 -13.26 2.61 5.21
CA ARG A 272 -13.45 3.44 6.41
C ARG A 272 -12.79 4.81 6.26
N PRO A 273 -13.35 5.88 6.85
CA PRO A 273 -12.74 7.20 6.78
C PRO A 273 -11.46 7.26 7.62
N ALA A 274 -10.38 7.77 7.04
CA ALA A 274 -9.12 8.01 7.72
C ALA A 274 -9.29 8.91 8.96
N GLY A 275 -8.47 8.69 9.98
CA GLY A 275 -8.51 9.44 11.24
C GLY A 275 -9.66 9.07 12.20
N ARG A 276 -10.52 8.11 11.84
CA ARG A 276 -11.56 7.56 12.72
C ARG A 276 -10.97 7.05 14.03
N VAL A 277 -11.60 7.35 15.16
CA VAL A 277 -11.17 6.87 16.48
C VAL A 277 -12.23 5.99 17.11
N VAL A 278 -11.83 4.81 17.59
CA VAL A 278 -12.71 3.81 18.24
C VAL A 278 -12.13 3.35 19.58
N PRO A 279 -12.93 2.81 20.51
CA PRO A 279 -12.40 2.25 21.76
C PRO A 279 -11.62 0.95 21.55
N ALA A 280 -10.58 0.71 22.34
CA ALA A 280 -9.69 -0.46 22.18
C ALA A 280 -10.21 -1.77 22.83
N HIS A 281 -11.51 -1.86 23.15
CA HIS A 281 -12.08 -2.99 23.90
C HIS A 281 -13.19 -3.77 23.17
N GLY A 282 -13.56 -3.37 21.94
CA GLY A 282 -14.52 -4.08 21.09
C GLY A 282 -13.93 -5.29 20.36
N PRO A 283 -14.72 -5.97 19.50
CA PRO A 283 -14.24 -7.04 18.63
C PRO A 283 -13.15 -6.52 17.69
N LEU A 284 -11.99 -7.17 17.65
CA LEU A 284 -10.85 -6.76 16.83
C LEU A 284 -10.53 -7.84 15.80
N GLY A 285 -10.10 -7.43 14.61
CA GLY A 285 -9.42 -8.31 13.66
C GLY A 285 -7.92 -8.00 13.65
N LEU A 286 -7.11 -9.05 13.69
CA LEU A 286 -5.65 -8.96 13.73
C LEU A 286 -5.04 -9.48 12.44
N ALA A 287 -3.98 -8.83 11.99
CA ALA A 287 -3.12 -9.31 10.90
C ALA A 287 -1.67 -9.41 11.35
N ALA A 288 -0.93 -10.34 10.75
CA ALA A 288 0.52 -10.43 10.91
C ALA A 288 1.20 -9.21 10.24
N SER A 289 2.16 -8.61 10.93
CA SER A 289 3.07 -7.66 10.29
C SER A 289 4.06 -8.40 9.38
N PRO A 290 4.63 -7.74 8.35
CA PRO A 290 5.69 -8.33 7.54
C PRO A 290 6.90 -8.77 8.37
N TYR A 291 7.22 -8.07 9.47
CA TYR A 291 8.26 -8.51 10.42
C TYR A 291 7.97 -9.92 10.93
N LEU A 292 6.76 -10.15 11.47
CA LEU A 292 6.39 -11.45 12.01
C LEU A 292 6.36 -12.51 10.91
N GLY A 293 5.80 -12.19 9.74
CA GLY A 293 5.80 -13.07 8.57
C GLY A 293 7.20 -13.55 8.19
N LEU A 294 8.18 -12.64 8.09
CA LEU A 294 9.57 -12.99 7.75
C LEU A 294 10.21 -13.93 8.77
N VAL A 295 10.02 -13.63 10.06
CA VAL A 295 10.55 -14.46 11.15
C VAL A 295 9.97 -15.88 11.08
N LEU A 296 8.66 -16.01 10.84
CA LEU A 296 8.03 -17.32 10.72
C LEU A 296 8.51 -18.08 9.46
N LEU A 297 8.57 -17.40 8.32
CA LEU A 297 8.93 -18.02 7.03
C LEU A 297 10.37 -18.52 7.00
N GLN A 298 11.28 -17.84 7.71
CA GLN A 298 12.64 -18.33 7.90
C GLN A 298 12.67 -19.72 8.55
N HIS A 299 11.83 -19.96 9.55
CA HIS A 299 11.76 -21.26 10.21
C HIS A 299 10.97 -22.31 9.43
N LEU A 300 10.02 -21.86 8.59
CA LEU A 300 9.18 -22.76 7.80
C LEU A 300 9.99 -23.49 6.72
N GLY A 301 10.98 -22.82 6.12
CA GLY A 301 11.82 -23.41 5.08
C GLY A 301 10.98 -23.91 3.89
N ALA A 302 10.19 -23.04 3.29
CA ALA A 302 9.34 -23.38 2.15
C ALA A 302 10.18 -23.45 0.85
N GLU A 303 10.36 -24.66 0.33
CA GLU A 303 11.03 -24.90 -0.95
C GLU A 303 10.08 -24.64 -2.13
N ALA A 304 10.63 -24.48 -3.33
CA ALA A 304 9.80 -24.33 -4.53
C ALA A 304 8.96 -25.60 -4.76
N GLY A 305 7.64 -25.44 -4.87
CA GLY A 305 6.72 -26.54 -5.17
C GLY A 305 6.12 -27.27 -3.96
N ALA A 306 6.54 -26.94 -2.73
CA ALA A 306 5.92 -27.45 -1.51
C ALA A 306 4.47 -26.98 -1.38
N THR A 307 3.57 -27.83 -0.89
CA THR A 307 2.20 -27.42 -0.54
C THR A 307 2.20 -26.75 0.84
N VAL A 308 1.60 -25.56 0.90
CA VAL A 308 1.55 -24.77 2.15
C VAL A 308 0.11 -24.51 2.56
N LEU A 309 -0.22 -24.87 3.80
CA LEU A 309 -1.44 -24.43 4.49
C LEU A 309 -1.09 -23.31 5.46
N GLU A 310 -1.78 -22.17 5.36
CA GLU A 310 -1.67 -21.05 6.29
C GLU A 310 -2.98 -20.88 7.07
N TYR A 311 -2.88 -20.72 8.38
CA TYR A 311 -3.94 -20.22 9.26
C TYR A 311 -3.69 -18.74 9.52
N GLY A 312 -4.59 -17.91 9.00
CA GLY A 312 -4.41 -16.49 8.73
C GLY A 312 -4.34 -16.22 7.21
N ALA A 313 -4.61 -14.98 6.81
CA ALA A 313 -4.41 -14.53 5.44
C ALA A 313 -3.83 -13.10 5.36
N GLY A 314 -3.16 -12.79 4.25
CA GLY A 314 -2.70 -11.43 3.93
C GLY A 314 -1.21 -11.34 3.58
N THR A 315 -0.46 -10.54 4.33
CA THR A 315 0.95 -10.22 4.04
C THR A 315 1.85 -11.46 3.95
N THR A 316 1.64 -12.41 4.87
CA THR A 316 2.43 -13.64 4.93
C THR A 316 2.03 -14.60 3.80
N THR A 317 0.75 -14.66 3.45
CA THR A 317 0.25 -15.38 2.26
C THR A 317 0.90 -14.87 0.98
N ALA A 318 1.04 -13.55 0.83
CA ALA A 318 1.67 -12.95 -0.33
C ALA A 318 3.14 -13.38 -0.48
N LEU A 319 3.89 -13.42 0.63
CA LEU A 319 5.27 -13.94 0.63
C LEU A 319 5.33 -15.43 0.33
N LEU A 320 4.43 -16.23 0.88
CA LEU A 320 4.33 -17.65 0.55
C LEU A 320 4.08 -17.86 -0.94
N CYS A 321 3.19 -17.07 -1.55
CA CYS A 321 2.91 -17.14 -2.99
C CYS A 321 4.16 -16.83 -3.81
N ALA A 322 4.94 -15.83 -3.40
CA ALA A 322 6.22 -15.49 -4.02
C ALA A 322 7.29 -16.59 -3.88
N LEU A 323 7.17 -17.48 -2.88
CA LEU A 323 8.18 -18.51 -2.55
C LEU A 323 7.84 -19.92 -3.05
N SER A 324 6.62 -20.42 -2.86
CA SER A 324 6.28 -21.85 -2.97
C SER A 324 5.25 -22.20 -4.05
N GLY A 325 4.52 -21.23 -4.59
CA GLY A 325 3.61 -21.38 -5.74
C GLY A 325 2.29 -22.13 -5.49
N ARG A 326 2.14 -22.90 -4.40
CA ARG A 326 0.87 -23.55 -4.00
C ARG A 326 0.54 -23.28 -2.53
N VAL A 327 -0.29 -22.26 -2.31
CA VAL A 327 -0.67 -21.76 -0.98
C VAL A 327 -2.18 -21.82 -0.80
N GLN A 328 -2.61 -22.39 0.31
CA GLN A 328 -3.98 -22.33 0.80
C GLN A 328 -3.97 -21.59 2.13
N ALA A 329 -4.63 -20.44 2.20
CA ALA A 329 -4.85 -19.67 3.41
C ALA A 329 -6.26 -19.91 3.98
N VAL A 330 -6.35 -19.90 5.31
CA VAL A 330 -7.58 -20.07 6.08
C VAL A 330 -7.75 -18.87 6.99
N GLU A 331 -8.73 -18.03 6.70
CA GLU A 331 -9.05 -16.85 7.50
C GLU A 331 -10.50 -16.96 7.99
N PRO A 332 -10.73 -17.30 9.28
CA PRO A 332 -12.08 -17.53 9.80
C PRO A 332 -12.96 -16.27 9.75
N ASP A 333 -12.36 -15.09 9.73
CA ASP A 333 -13.07 -13.83 9.56
C ASP A 333 -13.41 -13.60 8.08
N PRO A 334 -14.69 -13.64 7.68
CA PRO A 334 -15.07 -13.53 6.28
C PRO A 334 -14.70 -12.18 5.65
N LEU A 335 -14.60 -11.10 6.44
CA LEU A 335 -14.22 -9.78 5.93
C LEU A 335 -12.72 -9.69 5.68
N LEU A 336 -11.91 -10.28 6.57
CA LEU A 336 -10.46 -10.37 6.36
C LEU A 336 -10.12 -11.35 5.24
N ALA A 337 -10.86 -12.47 5.12
CA ALA A 337 -10.70 -13.41 4.02
C ALA A 337 -10.97 -12.77 2.66
N ALA A 338 -12.07 -12.01 2.55
CA ALA A 338 -12.41 -11.27 1.33
C ALA A 338 -11.34 -10.21 1.00
N GLY A 339 -10.94 -9.39 1.96
CA GLY A 339 -9.92 -8.36 1.76
C GLY A 339 -8.55 -8.94 1.38
N ALA A 340 -8.15 -10.06 1.98
CA ALA A 340 -6.93 -10.76 1.61
C ALA A 340 -7.00 -11.32 0.18
N HIS A 341 -8.13 -11.92 -0.21
CA HIS A 341 -8.33 -12.42 -1.57
C HIS A 341 -8.25 -11.32 -2.62
N GLU A 342 -8.93 -10.18 -2.38
CA GLU A 342 -8.90 -9.01 -3.25
C GLU A 342 -7.49 -8.42 -3.36
N GLY A 343 -6.81 -8.24 -2.22
CA GLY A 343 -5.44 -7.70 -2.18
C GLY A 343 -4.42 -8.60 -2.88
N LEU A 344 -4.48 -9.91 -2.67
CA LEU A 344 -3.61 -10.87 -3.37
C LEU A 344 -3.86 -10.84 -4.89
N THR A 345 -5.13 -10.78 -5.30
CA THR A 345 -5.52 -10.68 -6.71
C THR A 345 -5.00 -9.40 -7.36
N ALA A 346 -5.10 -8.26 -6.66
CA ALA A 346 -4.59 -6.97 -7.12
C ALA A 346 -3.07 -6.99 -7.33
N LEU A 347 -2.33 -7.76 -6.53
CA LEU A 347 -0.89 -7.98 -6.70
C LEU A 347 -0.54 -9.05 -7.75
N GLY A 348 -1.53 -9.63 -8.43
CA GLY A 348 -1.32 -10.71 -9.40
C GLY A 348 -0.91 -12.05 -8.76
N LEU A 349 -1.06 -12.18 -7.44
CA LEU A 349 -0.74 -13.40 -6.69
C LEU A 349 -1.95 -14.31 -6.62
N ARG A 350 -1.72 -15.62 -6.72
CA ARG A 350 -2.79 -16.63 -6.67
C ARG A 350 -2.64 -17.49 -5.42
N ALA A 351 -3.56 -17.32 -4.48
CA ALA A 351 -3.75 -18.20 -3.33
C ALA A 351 -5.21 -18.63 -3.23
N GLY A 352 -5.45 -19.85 -2.75
CA GLY A 352 -6.78 -20.19 -2.24
C GLY A 352 -6.96 -19.51 -0.89
N VAL A 353 -8.00 -18.71 -0.70
CA VAL A 353 -8.36 -18.12 0.60
C VAL A 353 -9.75 -18.62 0.95
N THR A 354 -9.88 -19.31 2.08
CA THR A 354 -11.14 -19.90 2.54
C THR A 354 -11.39 -19.56 4.01
N SER A 355 -12.63 -19.63 4.47
CA SER A 355 -12.98 -19.44 5.89
C SER A 355 -12.75 -20.69 6.73
N CYS A 356 -12.66 -21.85 6.09
CA CYS A 356 -12.35 -23.11 6.73
C CYS A 356 -11.26 -23.84 5.92
N PRO A 357 -10.44 -24.67 6.58
CA PRO A 357 -9.46 -25.47 5.88
C PRO A 357 -10.14 -26.50 4.97
N PRO A 358 -9.65 -26.75 3.74
CA PRO A 358 -10.21 -27.78 2.88
C PRO A 358 -10.11 -29.17 3.55
N PRO A 359 -11.10 -30.06 3.31
CA PRO A 359 -11.05 -31.44 3.79
C PRO A 359 -9.96 -32.23 3.06
N ASP A 360 -9.37 -33.21 3.77
CA ASP A 360 -8.63 -34.34 3.19
C ASP A 360 -7.32 -34.05 2.44
N LEU A 361 -6.53 -33.07 2.90
CA LEU A 361 -5.19 -32.80 2.35
C LEU A 361 -4.14 -32.73 3.46
N HIS A 362 -3.04 -33.47 3.25
CA HIS A 362 -1.79 -33.31 4.00
C HIS A 362 -0.88 -32.31 3.29
N TRP A 363 -0.15 -31.52 4.07
CA TRP A 363 0.63 -30.38 3.62
C TRP A 363 2.09 -30.56 4.00
N ASP A 364 3.00 -30.21 3.09
CA ASP A 364 4.44 -30.25 3.36
C ASP A 364 4.84 -29.21 4.43
N ARG A 365 4.09 -28.11 4.47
CA ARG A 365 4.27 -26.99 5.38
C ARG A 365 2.92 -26.53 5.92
N VAL A 366 2.86 -26.33 7.23
CA VAL A 366 1.71 -25.69 7.90
C VAL A 366 2.22 -24.44 8.62
N LEU A 367 1.54 -23.32 8.44
CA LEU A 367 1.90 -22.04 9.05
C LEU A 367 0.70 -21.49 9.82
N VAL A 368 0.91 -21.04 11.05
CA VAL A 368 -0.06 -20.23 11.79
C VAL A 368 0.53 -18.83 11.90
N SER A 369 0.15 -17.95 10.97
CA SER A 369 0.73 -16.61 10.84
C SER A 369 0.03 -15.58 11.72
N ARG A 370 -1.26 -15.78 12.00
CA ARG A 370 -2.00 -15.02 13.01
C ARG A 370 -1.46 -15.34 14.40
N LEU A 371 -1.20 -14.31 15.21
CA LEU A 371 -0.84 -14.52 16.61
C LEU A 371 -1.99 -15.22 17.34
N ALA A 372 -1.70 -16.37 17.95
CA ALA A 372 -2.69 -17.19 18.63
C ALA A 372 -2.27 -17.53 20.06
N ALA A 373 -3.24 -17.90 20.91
CA ALA A 373 -2.98 -18.38 22.26
C ALA A 373 -2.53 -19.86 22.29
N GLY A 374 -2.76 -20.61 21.20
CA GLY A 374 -2.46 -22.02 21.03
C GLY A 374 -2.52 -22.41 19.55
N LEU A 375 -2.37 -23.71 19.26
CA LEU A 375 -2.52 -24.19 17.89
C LEU A 375 -3.99 -24.37 17.51
N PRO A 376 -4.36 -24.12 16.25
CA PRO A 376 -5.67 -24.52 15.75
C PRO A 376 -5.86 -26.03 15.87
N ALA A 377 -7.06 -26.44 16.29
CA ALA A 377 -7.40 -27.85 16.40
C ALA A 377 -7.17 -28.60 15.06
N GLY A 378 -6.50 -29.76 15.11
CA GLY A 378 -6.19 -30.57 13.94
C GLY A 378 -5.09 -30.02 13.02
N ALA A 379 -4.50 -28.85 13.32
CA ALA A 379 -3.39 -28.32 12.52
C ALA A 379 -2.17 -29.27 12.47
N PRO A 380 -1.77 -29.93 13.58
CA PRO A 380 -0.69 -30.93 13.53
C PRO A 380 -0.99 -32.07 12.55
N ASP A 381 -2.20 -32.62 12.54
CA ASP A 381 -2.63 -33.76 11.71
C ASP A 381 -2.64 -33.49 10.21
N ARG A 382 -2.77 -32.23 9.84
CA ARG A 382 -2.68 -31.80 8.44
C ARG A 382 -1.25 -31.82 7.92
N LEU A 383 -0.24 -32.02 8.76
CA LEU A 383 1.15 -32.04 8.33
C LEU A 383 1.51 -33.42 7.73
N SER A 384 2.13 -33.44 6.56
CA SER A 384 2.69 -34.66 5.96
C SER A 384 3.82 -35.24 6.83
N PRO A 385 4.09 -36.56 6.78
CA PRO A 385 5.29 -37.13 7.40
C PRO A 385 6.57 -36.42 6.95
N GLY A 386 7.41 -36.00 7.90
CA GLY A 386 8.59 -35.18 7.62
C GLY A 386 8.33 -33.68 7.37
N GLY A 387 7.06 -33.25 7.38
CA GLY A 387 6.68 -31.85 7.21
C GLY A 387 7.06 -30.97 8.41
N VAL A 388 6.94 -29.66 8.22
CA VAL A 388 7.22 -28.63 9.23
C VAL A 388 5.98 -27.76 9.49
N LEU A 389 5.62 -27.61 10.76
CA LEU A 389 4.63 -26.65 11.22
C LEU A 389 5.33 -25.50 11.95
N VAL A 390 5.04 -24.27 11.56
CA VAL A 390 5.49 -23.06 12.27
C VAL A 390 4.29 -22.26 12.74
N ALA A 391 4.34 -21.72 13.97
CA ALA A 391 3.24 -20.93 14.51
C ALA A 391 3.71 -19.72 15.32
N ALA A 392 3.04 -18.59 15.13
CA ALA A 392 3.14 -17.43 16.00
C ALA A 392 2.22 -17.62 17.21
N LEU A 393 2.81 -17.85 18.37
CA LEU A 393 2.09 -18.05 19.63
C LEU A 393 2.37 -16.91 20.60
N LEU A 394 1.41 -16.62 21.48
CA LEU A 394 1.70 -15.88 22.69
C LEU A 394 2.47 -16.78 23.65
N ALA A 395 3.69 -16.37 24.00
CA ALA A 395 4.47 -17.01 25.04
C ALA A 395 3.65 -17.01 26.35
N PRO A 396 3.37 -18.19 26.92
CA PRO A 396 2.59 -18.33 28.14
C PRO A 396 3.16 -17.46 29.27
N GLY A 397 2.30 -16.70 29.95
CA GLY A 397 2.67 -15.84 31.09
C GLY A 397 3.36 -14.51 30.74
N THR A 398 3.85 -14.30 29.51
CA THR A 398 4.57 -13.05 29.16
C THR A 398 3.79 -12.12 28.24
N ALA A 399 2.73 -12.62 27.59
CA ALA A 399 1.99 -11.90 26.54
C ALA A 399 2.89 -11.41 25.38
N TRP A 400 4.08 -11.99 25.25
CA TRP A 400 5.05 -11.67 24.22
C TRP A 400 5.00 -12.72 23.11
N PRO A 401 5.24 -12.39 21.83
CA PRO A 401 5.23 -13.38 20.77
C PRO A 401 6.39 -14.39 20.88
N ALA A 402 6.12 -15.63 20.50
CA ALA A 402 7.07 -16.71 20.35
C ALA A 402 6.78 -17.50 19.07
N VAL A 403 7.80 -18.17 18.55
CA VAL A 403 7.71 -19.00 17.35
C VAL A 403 7.79 -20.46 17.77
N ALA A 404 6.72 -21.21 17.56
CA ALA A 404 6.76 -22.66 17.65
C ALA A 404 7.22 -23.24 16.32
N VAL A 405 8.18 -24.15 16.35
CA VAL A 405 8.65 -24.91 15.19
C VAL A 405 8.49 -26.38 15.53
N LEU A 406 7.57 -27.06 14.86
CA LEU A 406 7.23 -28.45 15.06
C LEU A 406 7.51 -29.26 13.79
N ARG A 407 7.95 -30.51 13.96
CA ARG A 407 8.19 -31.43 12.86
C ARG A 407 7.40 -32.71 13.09
N ARG A 408 6.81 -33.25 12.03
CA ARG A 408 6.22 -34.57 12.05
C ARG A 408 7.29 -35.63 11.73
N PRO A 409 7.44 -36.68 12.55
CA PRO A 409 8.34 -37.79 12.21
C PRO A 409 7.97 -38.43 10.86
N ARG A 410 8.96 -38.97 10.15
CA ARG A 410 8.74 -39.58 8.82
C ARG A 410 7.96 -40.89 8.88
N ASP A 411 8.03 -41.56 10.02
CA ASP A 411 7.31 -42.78 10.39
C ASP A 411 5.91 -42.50 10.98
N GLY A 412 5.52 -41.23 11.12
CA GLY A 412 4.23 -40.81 11.68
C GLY A 412 4.27 -40.56 13.19
N GLY A 413 3.12 -40.27 13.78
CA GLY A 413 2.99 -39.93 15.22
C GLY A 413 3.05 -38.43 15.52
N ASP A 414 3.08 -38.09 16.81
CA ASP A 414 2.94 -36.72 17.30
C ASP A 414 4.04 -35.78 16.80
N CYS A 415 3.67 -34.51 16.60
CA CYS A 415 4.62 -33.48 16.24
C CYS A 415 5.45 -33.07 17.46
N ALA A 416 6.75 -32.89 17.28
CA ALA A 416 7.66 -32.42 18.31
C ALA A 416 8.59 -31.32 17.78
N GLY A 417 9.11 -30.49 18.66
CA GLY A 417 10.04 -29.43 18.26
C GLY A 417 10.32 -28.40 19.35
N THR A 418 10.42 -27.13 18.97
CA THR A 418 10.90 -26.07 19.85
C THR A 418 10.02 -24.83 19.86
N LEU A 419 9.88 -24.18 21.01
CA LEU A 419 9.34 -22.84 21.16
C LEU A 419 10.49 -21.85 21.34
N LEU A 420 10.50 -20.81 20.51
CA LEU A 420 11.53 -19.77 20.48
C LEU A 420 10.90 -18.43 20.86
N PRO A 421 11.10 -17.91 22.08
CA PRO A 421 10.64 -16.57 22.44
C PRO A 421 11.28 -15.53 21.54
N LEU A 422 10.50 -14.60 20.97
CA LEU A 422 11.10 -13.51 20.21
C LEU A 422 11.86 -12.56 21.16
N PRO A 423 13.04 -12.05 20.77
CA PRO A 423 13.80 -11.14 21.62
C PRO A 423 12.93 -9.96 22.06
N ARG A 424 12.90 -9.67 23.36
CA ARG A 424 12.32 -8.43 23.86
C ARG A 424 13.25 -7.29 23.45
N THR A 425 12.85 -6.50 22.47
CA THR A 425 13.63 -5.32 22.09
C THR A 425 13.68 -4.33 23.26
N ALA A 426 14.88 -3.99 23.71
CA ALA A 426 15.09 -2.88 24.63
C ALA A 426 14.91 -1.54 23.89
N VAL A 427 13.66 -1.03 23.84
CA VAL A 427 13.27 0.37 23.49
C VAL A 427 13.41 0.77 22.00
N PRO A 428 12.75 1.84 21.50
CA PRO A 428 11.32 2.11 21.35
C PRO A 428 10.86 1.84 19.89
N GLY A 429 9.83 1.02 19.66
CA GLY A 429 9.08 1.19 18.41
C GLY A 429 8.36 2.55 18.40
N PRO A 430 7.78 2.99 17.27
CA PRO A 430 6.91 4.17 17.26
C PRO A 430 5.88 4.05 18.40
N ARG A 431 5.52 5.18 19.03
CA ARG A 431 4.53 5.24 20.13
C ARG A 431 3.30 4.39 19.75
N GLY A 432 3.20 3.14 20.22
CA GLY A 432 2.14 2.22 19.77
C GLY A 432 2.50 0.73 19.68
N THR A 433 3.77 0.32 19.56
CA THR A 433 4.16 -1.11 19.44
C THR A 433 3.87 -1.94 20.71
N ALA A 434 4.31 -1.46 21.88
CA ALA A 434 3.99 -2.13 23.15
C ALA A 434 2.48 -2.08 23.49
N PRO A 435 1.77 -0.97 23.27
CA PRO A 435 0.31 -0.93 23.35
C PRO A 435 -0.40 -1.94 22.42
N GLY A 436 0.03 -2.05 21.16
CA GLY A 436 -0.56 -2.98 20.18
C GLY A 436 -0.43 -4.45 20.61
N LEU A 437 0.75 -4.85 21.11
CA LEU A 437 0.97 -6.19 21.66
C LEU A 437 0.10 -6.46 22.90
N ARG A 438 -0.02 -5.48 23.81
CA ARG A 438 -0.88 -5.59 24.99
C ARG A 438 -2.36 -5.74 24.61
N LEU A 439 -2.81 -5.00 23.60
CA LEU A 439 -4.17 -5.08 23.09
C LEU A 439 -4.46 -6.42 22.42
N ALA A 440 -3.55 -6.89 21.56
CA ALA A 440 -3.65 -8.21 20.93
C ALA A 440 -3.70 -9.33 21.98
N ALA A 441 -2.81 -9.28 22.98
CA ALA A 441 -2.83 -10.24 24.08
C ALA A 441 -4.13 -10.17 24.88
N ALA A 442 -4.59 -8.99 25.29
CA ALA A 442 -5.83 -8.83 26.03
C ALA A 442 -7.07 -9.27 25.24
N HIS A 443 -7.05 -9.15 23.92
CA HIS A 443 -8.09 -9.67 23.04
C HIS A 443 -8.06 -11.21 22.98
N LEU A 444 -6.92 -11.80 22.65
CA LEU A 444 -6.75 -13.26 22.53
C LEU A 444 -7.04 -14.00 23.84
N LEU A 445 -6.67 -13.42 24.98
CA LEU A 445 -6.93 -13.99 26.30
C LEU A 445 -8.40 -13.92 26.71
N ARG A 446 -9.15 -12.94 26.18
CA ARG A 446 -10.62 -12.87 26.34
C ARG A 446 -11.31 -13.94 25.50
N GLU A 447 -10.81 -14.21 24.30
CA GLU A 447 -11.34 -15.28 23.44
C GLU A 447 -10.96 -16.68 23.93
N GLY A 448 -9.79 -16.85 24.56
CA GLY A 448 -9.21 -18.14 24.96
C GLY A 448 -9.39 -18.58 26.42
N GLY A 449 -10.18 -17.90 27.26
CA GLY A 449 -10.58 -18.46 28.58
C GLY A 449 -9.87 -17.96 29.85
N GLY A 450 -9.30 -16.74 29.89
CA GLY A 450 -9.18 -15.96 31.14
C GLY A 450 -7.76 -15.69 31.68
N ALA A 451 -7.60 -14.49 32.27
CA ALA A 451 -6.32 -13.85 32.62
C ALA A 451 -5.63 -14.36 33.91
N ALA A 452 -6.28 -15.21 34.71
CA ALA A 452 -5.80 -15.59 36.04
C ALA A 452 -4.63 -16.58 36.01
N GLY A 453 -4.60 -17.53 35.05
CA GLY A 453 -3.52 -18.53 34.95
C GLY A 453 -2.17 -17.97 34.49
N LEU A 454 -2.19 -16.84 33.76
CA LEU A 454 -0.98 -16.25 33.16
C LEU A 454 -0.03 -15.63 34.17
N ARG A 455 -0.58 -15.07 35.27
CA ARG A 455 0.25 -14.39 36.28
C ARG A 455 1.10 -15.41 37.04
N ALA A 456 0.53 -16.56 37.39
CA ALA A 456 1.24 -17.67 38.00
C ALA A 456 2.33 -18.26 37.07
N LEU A 457 2.04 -18.39 35.76
CA LEU A 457 3.01 -18.87 34.76
C LEU A 457 4.20 -17.92 34.56
N ARG A 458 3.96 -16.61 34.65
CA ARG A 458 5.00 -15.59 34.57
C ARG A 458 6.04 -15.72 35.69
N GLU A 459 5.55 -15.91 36.91
CA GLU A 459 6.41 -16.03 38.10
C GLU A 459 7.27 -17.29 38.01
N THR A 460 6.72 -18.40 37.50
CA THR A 460 7.46 -19.65 37.23
C THR A 460 8.54 -19.47 36.16
N TRP A 461 8.26 -18.70 35.10
CA TRP A 461 9.23 -18.39 34.03
C TRP A 461 10.39 -17.54 34.55
N GLU A 462 10.09 -16.44 35.24
CA GLU A 462 11.09 -15.52 35.80
C GLU A 462 11.99 -16.25 36.82
N ALA A 463 11.46 -17.22 37.57
CA ALA A 463 12.21 -18.05 38.51
C ALA A 463 13.09 -19.13 37.85
N ALA A 464 12.74 -19.62 36.65
CA ALA A 464 13.46 -20.71 35.96
C ALA A 464 14.62 -20.24 35.08
N GLY A 465 14.93 -18.93 35.06
CA GLY A 465 16.03 -18.37 34.27
C GLY A 465 15.76 -18.26 32.76
N GLY A 466 14.53 -18.54 32.31
CA GLY A 466 14.06 -18.36 30.93
C GLY A 466 14.95 -18.99 29.86
N PRO A 467 14.82 -20.28 29.54
CA PRO A 467 15.64 -20.88 28.48
C PRO A 467 15.41 -20.19 27.13
N ASP A 468 16.48 -20.02 26.36
CA ASP A 468 16.43 -19.46 24.99
C ASP A 468 15.54 -20.29 24.05
N THR A 469 15.28 -21.56 24.41
CA THR A 469 14.46 -22.51 23.65
C THR A 469 13.72 -23.48 24.59
N TYR A 470 12.44 -23.78 24.33
CA TYR A 470 11.68 -24.81 25.05
C TYR A 470 11.35 -25.99 24.16
N ALA A 471 11.29 -27.22 24.70
CA ALA A 471 10.77 -28.38 23.99
C ALA A 471 9.24 -28.27 23.82
N LEU A 472 8.73 -28.76 22.68
CA LEU A 472 7.30 -28.83 22.39
C LEU A 472 6.90 -30.24 21.95
N ARG A 473 5.69 -30.66 22.36
CA ARG A 473 4.96 -31.77 21.77
C ARG A 473 3.53 -31.34 21.48
N ALA A 474 2.99 -31.72 20.32
CA ALA A 474 1.62 -31.42 19.94
C ALA A 474 0.88 -32.71 19.57
N THR A 475 -0.32 -32.90 20.15
CA THR A 475 -1.23 -34.00 19.80
C THR A 475 -2.00 -33.70 18.52
N ALA A 476 -2.69 -34.72 18.00
CA ALA A 476 -3.63 -34.64 16.90
C ALA A 476 -4.68 -33.51 17.08
N GLU A 477 -5.23 -33.39 18.29
CA GLU A 477 -6.26 -32.43 18.65
C GLU A 477 -5.73 -30.99 18.77
N GLY A 478 -4.42 -30.78 18.65
CA GLY A 478 -3.79 -29.47 18.81
C GLY A 478 -3.41 -29.12 20.25
N GLN A 479 -3.52 -30.06 21.19
CA GLN A 479 -3.04 -29.89 22.56
C GLN A 479 -1.52 -29.76 22.55
N LEU A 480 -1.01 -28.66 23.08
CA LEU A 480 0.42 -28.36 23.14
C LEU A 480 0.96 -28.61 24.55
N THR A 481 2.00 -29.44 24.66
CA THR A 481 2.80 -29.54 25.88
C THR A 481 4.11 -28.79 25.67
N VAL A 482 4.39 -27.82 26.53
CA VAL A 482 5.65 -27.07 26.55
C VAL A 482 6.51 -27.57 27.69
N GLY A 483 7.80 -27.84 27.45
CA GLY A 483 8.72 -28.46 28.40
C GLY A 483 8.77 -29.98 28.30
N GLU A 484 9.47 -30.63 29.24
CA GLU A 484 9.50 -32.10 29.33
C GLU A 484 8.24 -32.62 30.02
N PRO A 485 7.42 -33.48 29.38
CA PRO A 485 6.18 -33.98 29.98
C PRO A 485 6.39 -34.56 31.39
N GLY A 486 5.66 -34.04 32.39
CA GLY A 486 5.77 -34.47 33.78
C GLY A 486 6.83 -33.74 34.61
N SER A 487 7.59 -32.83 33.99
CA SER A 487 8.46 -31.89 34.70
C SER A 487 7.66 -30.80 35.41
N ALA A 488 8.20 -30.26 36.51
CA ALA A 488 7.65 -29.08 37.18
C ALA A 488 7.64 -27.82 36.28
N LEU A 489 8.38 -27.86 35.17
CA LEU A 489 8.43 -26.82 34.14
C LEU A 489 7.60 -27.19 32.90
N SER A 490 6.72 -28.21 32.99
CA SER A 490 5.81 -28.57 31.91
C SER A 490 4.41 -28.01 32.13
N TRP A 491 3.78 -27.55 31.06
CA TRP A 491 2.41 -27.09 31.08
C TRP A 491 1.71 -27.36 29.76
N GLU A 492 0.38 -27.38 29.84
CA GLU A 492 -0.48 -27.62 28.70
C GLU A 492 -1.11 -26.32 28.20
N VAL A 493 -1.11 -26.17 26.88
CA VAL A 493 -1.81 -25.09 26.18
C VAL A 493 -2.94 -25.74 25.38
N PRO A 494 -4.20 -25.39 25.66
CA PRO A 494 -5.34 -25.98 24.98
C PRO A 494 -5.38 -25.57 23.50
N PRO A 495 -5.99 -26.39 22.63
CA PRO A 495 -6.23 -26.00 21.25
C PRO A 495 -7.15 -24.78 21.19
N THR A 496 -6.94 -23.94 20.18
CA THR A 496 -7.82 -22.79 19.91
C THR A 496 -8.85 -23.17 18.86
N THR A 497 -10.10 -22.72 19.07
CA THR A 497 -11.16 -22.81 18.05
C THR A 497 -10.95 -21.71 17.02
N GLY A 498 -10.50 -22.10 15.81
CA GLY A 498 -10.49 -21.27 14.59
C GLY A 498 -9.83 -19.90 14.70
#